data_AF-A0A3S1HTU3-F1
#
_entry.id   AF-A0A3S1HTU3-F1
#
_cell.length_a   1.000
_cell.length_b   1.000
_cell.length_c   1.000
_cell.angle_alpha   90.00
_cell.angle_beta   90.00
_cell.angle_gamma   90.00
#
_symmetry.space_group_name_H-M   'P 1'
#
loop_
_entity.id
_entity.type
_entity.pdbx_description
1 polymer ?
#
loop_
_entity_poly.entity_id
_entity_poly.type
_entity_poly.pdbx_seq_one_letter_code
_entity_poly.pdbx_strand_id
1 'polypeptide(L)'
;MFAICASNSLCSLCQLCRLQRVFRIRRLRWLRHIQMKRDPDLIRKLLLRFEKTEEIRLSRPDLATDGYSEEQVRLHLDLLEEKGWLDHHIVQMGMTRFDTGYRPTHDGYDFLDSVRDPQIWEKTKQGARKVGALSLDVLSDIAKGIIKKRIADLSGVEVEF
;
A
#
# COMPACT_ATOMS: atom_id res chain seq x y z
N MET A 1 -1.10 -68.38 11.35
CA MET A 1 -1.15 -69.32 12.49
C MET A 1 -0.79 -68.53 13.73
N PHE A 2 -1.71 -68.47 14.70
CA PHE A 2 -1.65 -67.69 15.94
C PHE A 2 -0.55 -68.18 16.90
N ALA A 3 0.04 -67.25 17.65
CA ALA A 3 0.47 -67.38 19.07
C ALA A 3 1.01 -65.99 19.49
N ILE A 4 0.28 -65.11 20.17
CA ILE A 4 -0.10 -65.11 21.60
C ILE A 4 1.06 -65.59 22.50
N CYS A 5 1.78 -64.62 23.08
CA CYS A 5 2.35 -64.77 24.41
C CYS A 5 1.78 -63.66 25.29
N ALA A 6 0.78 -64.02 26.08
CA ALA A 6 0.30 -63.27 27.21
C ALA A 6 1.05 -63.78 28.45
N SER A 7 1.62 -62.88 29.26
CA SER A 7 1.55 -62.93 30.74
C SER A 7 2.51 -61.92 31.38
N ASN A 8 1.91 -60.81 31.80
CA ASN A 8 2.10 -60.12 33.08
C ASN A 8 3.36 -60.44 33.90
N SER A 9 4.33 -59.51 33.85
CA SER A 9 5.04 -59.07 35.06
C SER A 9 5.63 -57.67 34.83
N LEU A 10 4.94 -56.68 35.41
CA LEU A 10 5.51 -55.43 35.91
C LEU A 10 6.50 -54.68 35.00
N CYS A 11 6.01 -54.14 33.88
CA CYS A 11 6.65 -52.98 33.25
C CYS A 11 5.91 -51.71 33.71
N SER A 12 5.97 -51.47 35.03
CA SER A 12 5.52 -50.25 35.69
C SER A 12 6.51 -49.12 35.42
N LEU A 13 6.59 -48.70 34.16
CA LEU A 13 7.16 -47.42 33.71
C LEU A 13 6.54 -46.98 32.37
N CYS A 14 5.33 -47.48 32.03
CA CYS A 14 4.51 -47.00 30.93
C CYS A 14 3.64 -45.80 31.37
N GLN A 15 4.28 -44.77 31.92
CA GLN A 15 3.60 -43.53 32.33
C GLN A 15 4.37 -42.26 31.94
N LEU A 16 5.21 -42.36 30.90
CA LEU A 16 5.75 -41.20 30.19
C LEU A 16 5.36 -41.18 28.70
N CYS A 17 4.18 -41.76 28.39
CA CYS A 17 3.50 -41.61 27.09
C CYS A 17 2.63 -40.33 27.02
N ARG A 18 2.91 -39.34 27.87
CA ARG A 18 2.35 -37.98 27.80
C ARG A 18 3.44 -36.99 28.15
N LEU A 19 4.19 -36.56 27.14
CA LEU A 19 4.69 -35.18 26.97
C LEU A 19 5.46 -35.02 25.64
N GLN A 20 5.12 -35.79 24.59
CA GLN A 20 5.48 -35.48 23.20
C GLN A 20 4.62 -34.32 22.61
N ARG A 21 4.30 -33.29 23.39
CA ARG A 21 3.46 -32.17 22.95
C ARG A 21 3.95 -30.80 23.42
N VAL A 22 5.25 -30.53 23.32
CA VAL A 22 5.76 -29.14 23.32
C VAL A 22 6.79 -28.95 22.21
N PHE A 23 6.48 -29.44 21.00
CA PHE A 23 7.18 -29.05 19.78
C PHE A 23 6.15 -28.77 18.68
N ARG A 24 5.12 -27.98 19.00
CA ARG A 24 4.22 -27.44 17.98
C ARG A 24 4.83 -26.15 17.47
N ILE A 25 5.68 -26.32 16.46
CA ILE A 25 6.20 -25.34 15.50
C ILE A 25 5.37 -24.04 15.55
N ARG A 26 5.81 -23.10 16.39
CA ARG A 26 5.42 -21.69 16.34
C ARG A 26 6.54 -21.00 15.60
N ARG A 27 6.41 -20.86 14.28
CA ARG A 27 7.03 -19.85 13.42
C ARG A 27 7.09 -20.38 12.00
N LEU A 28 6.03 -20.19 11.24
CA LEU A 28 6.09 -19.88 9.81
C LEU A 28 4.80 -19.11 9.46
N ARG A 29 4.65 -17.92 10.05
CA ARG A 29 3.67 -16.90 9.63
C ARG A 29 4.38 -15.57 9.48
N TRP A 30 5.57 -15.57 8.87
CA TRP A 30 6.40 -14.37 8.74
C TRP A 30 7.18 -14.41 7.44
N LEU A 31 6.48 -14.56 6.32
CA LEU A 31 6.87 -14.03 5.03
C LEU A 31 5.56 -13.63 4.32
N ARG A 32 4.89 -12.61 4.85
CA ARG A 32 3.96 -11.83 4.02
C ARG A 32 4.90 -11.22 2.98
N HIS A 33 5.00 -11.86 1.81
CA HIS A 33 5.85 -11.45 0.71
C HIS A 33 5.64 -9.94 0.54
N ILE A 34 6.60 -9.12 0.94
CA ILE A 34 6.53 -7.68 0.76
C ILE A 34 6.64 -7.50 -0.75
N GLN A 35 5.49 -7.37 -1.41
CA GLN A 35 5.42 -7.14 -2.84
C GLN A 35 5.74 -5.66 -3.04
N MET A 36 6.96 -5.39 -3.51
CA MET A 36 7.44 -4.07 -3.94
C MET A 36 6.82 -3.65 -5.28
N LYS A 37 5.57 -4.06 -5.53
CA LYS A 37 4.81 -3.70 -6.72
C LYS A 37 4.18 -2.33 -6.48
N ARG A 38 4.23 -1.48 -7.49
CA ARG A 38 3.51 -0.21 -7.47
C ARG A 38 2.00 -0.46 -7.39
N ASP A 39 1.41 -0.06 -6.26
CA ASP A 39 -0.02 -0.10 -5.98
C ASP A 39 -0.62 1.31 -6.17
N PRO A 40 -1.44 1.52 -7.21
CA PRO A 40 -2.10 2.81 -7.43
C PRO A 40 -3.14 3.15 -6.36
N ASP A 41 -3.74 2.15 -5.68
CA ASP A 41 -4.69 2.40 -4.60
C ASP A 41 -3.97 2.95 -3.36
N LEU A 42 -2.73 2.52 -3.09
CA LEU A 42 -1.90 3.08 -2.02
C LEU A 42 -1.53 4.54 -2.32
N ILE A 43 -1.14 4.86 -3.55
CA ILE A 43 -0.81 6.24 -3.95
C ILE A 43 -1.97 7.18 -3.70
N ARG A 44 -3.18 6.81 -4.12
CA ARG A 44 -4.38 7.60 -3.86
C ARG A 44 -4.64 7.78 -2.37
N LYS A 45 -4.48 6.72 -1.56
CA LYS A 45 -4.64 6.79 -0.10
C LYS A 45 -3.64 7.74 0.56
N LEU A 46 -2.37 7.71 0.13
CA LEU A 46 -1.33 8.61 0.64
C LEU A 46 -1.65 10.06 0.32
N LEU A 47 -2.04 10.37 -0.92
CA LEU A 47 -2.40 11.74 -1.31
C LEU A 47 -3.63 12.25 -0.53
N LEU A 48 -4.66 11.43 -0.36
CA LEU A 48 -5.82 11.76 0.48
C LEU A 48 -5.47 11.92 1.97
N ARG A 49 -4.35 11.34 2.43
CA ARG A 49 -3.92 11.47 3.83
C ARG A 49 -3.40 12.87 4.13
N PHE A 50 -2.72 13.50 3.19
CA PHE A 50 -2.22 14.87 3.33
C PHE A 50 -3.35 15.88 3.57
N GLU A 51 -4.51 15.70 2.94
CA GLU A 51 -5.65 16.62 3.12
C GLU A 51 -6.43 16.43 4.42
N LYS A 52 -6.24 15.29 5.09
CA LYS A 52 -6.91 15.01 6.37
C LYS A 52 -6.21 15.64 7.57
N THR A 53 -4.97 16.09 7.39
CA THR A 53 -4.15 16.64 8.46
C THR A 53 -4.03 18.14 8.29
N GLU A 54 -3.93 18.88 9.40
CA GLU A 54 -3.77 20.34 9.39
C GLU A 54 -2.32 20.80 9.13
N GLU A 55 -1.38 19.85 9.12
CA GLU A 55 0.04 20.10 8.92
C GLU A 55 0.41 20.22 7.44
N ILE A 56 1.27 21.20 7.13
CA ILE A 56 1.73 21.47 5.76
C ILE A 56 2.64 20.35 5.23
N ARG A 57 3.45 19.75 6.12
CA ARG A 57 4.35 18.65 5.80
C ARG A 57 4.11 17.50 6.77
N LEU A 58 4.09 16.28 6.25
CA LEU A 58 3.90 15.08 7.06
C LEU A 58 5.17 14.24 7.09
N SER A 59 5.52 13.76 8.29
CA SER A 59 6.62 12.82 8.45
C SER A 59 6.21 11.40 8.04
N ARG A 60 7.18 10.52 7.77
CA ARG A 60 6.89 9.13 7.36
C ARG A 60 5.96 8.39 8.36
N PRO A 61 6.15 8.50 9.69
CA PRO A 61 5.23 7.93 10.66
C PRO A 61 3.76 8.35 10.49
N ASP A 62 3.51 9.61 10.14
CA ASP A 62 2.14 10.16 10.02
C ASP A 62 1.42 9.66 8.77
N LEU A 63 2.20 9.22 7.78
CA LEU A 63 1.76 8.63 6.51
C LEU A 63 1.55 7.12 6.59
N ALA A 64 1.74 6.51 7.77
CA ALA A 64 1.41 5.12 7.99
C ALA A 64 -0.07 4.86 7.63
N THR A 65 -0.28 3.89 6.73
CA THR A 65 -1.61 3.57 6.20
C THR A 65 -2.00 2.15 6.56
N ASP A 66 -3.21 1.97 7.08
CA ASP A 66 -3.73 0.65 7.48
C ASP A 66 -3.68 -0.36 6.33
N GLY A 67 -3.16 -1.55 6.64
CA GLY A 67 -3.09 -2.68 5.71
C GLY A 67 -1.80 -2.78 4.89
N TYR A 68 -0.97 -1.73 4.89
CA TYR A 68 0.32 -1.67 4.18
C TYR A 68 1.50 -1.75 5.16
N SER A 69 2.64 -2.28 4.70
CA SER A 69 3.87 -2.22 5.48
C SER A 69 4.55 -0.86 5.36
N GLU A 70 5.40 -0.52 6.32
CA GLU A 70 6.21 0.71 6.28
C GLU A 70 7.08 0.77 5.02
N GLU A 71 7.65 -0.37 4.60
CA GLU A 71 8.46 -0.47 3.39
C GLU A 71 7.63 -0.21 2.12
N GLN A 72 6.38 -0.67 2.09
CA GLN A 72 5.47 -0.36 0.97
C GLN A 72 5.18 1.14 0.93
N VAL A 73 4.86 1.76 2.07
CA VAL A 73 4.62 3.20 2.12
C VAL A 73 5.86 3.96 1.64
N ARG A 74 7.05 3.61 2.16
CA ARG A 74 8.32 4.24 1.76
C ARG A 74 8.55 4.17 0.25
N LEU A 75 8.42 2.98 -0.34
CA LEU A 75 8.58 2.81 -1.79
C LEU A 75 7.67 3.77 -2.58
N HIS A 76 6.42 3.93 -2.16
CA HIS A 76 5.47 4.76 -2.90
C HIS A 76 5.74 6.25 -2.69
N LEU A 77 6.24 6.65 -1.52
CA LEU A 77 6.70 8.02 -1.30
C LEU A 77 7.90 8.33 -2.20
N ASP A 78 8.89 7.44 -2.25
CA ASP A 78 10.08 7.59 -3.11
C ASP A 78 9.67 7.70 -4.59
N LEU A 79 8.75 6.84 -5.06
CA LEU A 79 8.23 6.90 -6.45
C LEU A 79 7.47 8.19 -6.78
N LEU A 80 6.77 8.78 -5.80
CA LEU A 80 6.01 10.01 -5.99
C LEU A 80 6.92 11.24 -5.95
N GLU A 81 7.97 11.21 -5.14
CA GLU A 81 9.03 12.21 -5.11
C GLU A 81 9.81 12.20 -6.43
N GLU A 82 10.23 11.02 -6.94
CA GLU A 82 10.89 10.89 -8.24
C GLU A 82 10.05 11.44 -9.39
N LYS A 83 8.72 11.33 -9.30
CA LYS A 83 7.80 11.89 -10.28
C LYS A 83 7.60 13.41 -10.12
N GLY A 84 7.99 13.99 -8.99
CA GLY A 84 7.74 15.40 -8.66
C GLY A 84 6.31 15.68 -8.18
N TRP A 85 5.55 14.65 -7.78
CA TRP A 85 4.23 14.81 -7.17
C TRP A 85 4.29 15.07 -5.67
N LEU A 86 5.40 14.67 -5.04
CA LEU A 86 5.73 15.03 -3.67
C LEU A 86 7.05 15.81 -3.64
N ASP A 87 7.11 16.77 -2.72
CA ASP A 87 8.27 17.55 -2.35
C ASP A 87 8.74 17.04 -0.97
N HIS A 88 9.88 16.36 -0.94
CA HIS A 88 10.54 15.93 0.31
C HIS A 88 11.61 16.95 0.68
N HIS A 89 11.53 17.49 1.90
CA HIS A 89 12.46 18.53 2.32
C HIS A 89 13.28 18.08 3.54
N ILE A 90 14.60 18.03 3.36
CA ILE A 90 15.57 17.71 4.40
C ILE A 90 16.46 18.92 4.62
N VAL A 91 16.47 19.43 5.85
CA VAL A 91 17.32 20.56 6.25
C VAL A 91 18.60 20.03 6.88
N GLN A 92 19.76 20.43 6.36
CA GLN A 92 21.04 20.13 6.99
C GLN A 92 21.50 21.32 7.84
N MET A 93 21.72 21.09 9.13
CA MET A 93 22.31 22.07 10.05
C MET A 93 23.58 21.48 10.67
N GLY A 94 24.73 21.93 10.15
CA GLY A 94 26.04 21.38 10.53
C GLY A 94 26.16 19.90 10.13
N MET A 95 26.39 19.04 11.13
CA MET A 95 26.49 17.58 10.95
C MET A 95 25.13 16.87 11.08
N THR A 96 24.08 17.58 11.46
CA THR A 96 22.75 16.99 11.70
C THR A 96 21.83 17.23 10.51
N ARG A 97 21.08 16.20 10.10
CA ARG A 97 20.01 16.30 9.11
C ARG A 97 18.65 16.21 9.81
N PHE A 98 17.79 17.17 9.52
CA PHE A 98 16.41 17.23 9.98
C PHE A 98 15.47 16.94 8.81
N ASP A 99 14.73 15.84 8.91
CA ASP A 99 13.66 15.53 7.96
C ASP A 99 12.44 16.39 8.32
N THR A 100 12.06 17.30 7.42
CA THR A 100 10.89 18.17 7.61
C THR A 100 9.62 17.59 7.01
N GLY A 101 9.68 16.38 6.43
CA GLY A 101 8.55 15.65 5.89
C GLY A 101 8.24 15.97 4.42
N TYR A 102 7.17 15.35 3.94
CA TYR A 102 6.69 15.40 2.57
C TYR A 102 5.54 16.39 2.43
N ARG A 103 5.41 16.98 1.25
CA ARG A 103 4.26 17.81 0.85
C ARG A 103 3.86 17.51 -0.59
N PRO A 104 2.57 17.40 -0.93
CA PRO A 104 2.14 17.33 -2.33
C PRO A 104 2.49 18.60 -3.10
N THR A 105 3.03 18.44 -4.31
CA THR A 105 3.24 19.55 -5.24
C THR A 105 1.92 19.91 -5.94
N HIS A 106 1.91 20.99 -6.73
CA HIS A 106 0.76 21.35 -7.54
C HIS A 106 0.29 20.19 -8.43
N ASP A 107 1.22 19.54 -9.13
CA ASP A 107 0.92 18.38 -9.99
C ASP A 107 0.37 17.19 -9.19
N GLY A 108 0.84 17.01 -7.95
CA GLY A 108 0.30 16.02 -7.03
C GLY A 108 -1.16 16.30 -6.66
N TYR A 109 -1.52 17.56 -6.42
CA TYR A 109 -2.90 17.98 -6.20
C TYR A 109 -3.77 17.84 -7.46
N ASP A 110 -3.26 18.22 -8.64
CA ASP A 110 -3.99 18.06 -9.90
C ASP A 110 -4.32 16.58 -10.18
N PHE A 111 -3.37 15.69 -9.93
CA PHE A 111 -3.63 14.25 -10.01
C PHE A 111 -4.67 13.83 -8.97
N LEU A 112 -4.51 14.23 -7.70
CA LEU A 112 -5.44 13.88 -6.63
C LEU A 112 -6.87 14.31 -6.96
N ASP A 113 -7.07 15.53 -7.44
CA ASP A 113 -8.37 16.05 -7.83
C ASP A 113 -8.98 15.26 -8.99
N SER A 114 -8.15 14.82 -9.94
CA SER A 114 -8.63 13.98 -11.04
C SER A 114 -9.17 12.62 -10.58
N VAL A 115 -8.68 12.10 -9.44
CA VAL A 115 -9.03 10.77 -8.91
C VAL A 115 -9.75 10.82 -7.55
N ARG A 116 -10.18 12.00 -7.11
CA ARG A 116 -10.83 12.22 -5.82
C ARG A 116 -12.15 11.45 -5.74
N ASP A 117 -12.99 11.58 -6.76
CA ASP A 117 -14.28 10.91 -6.86
C ASP A 117 -14.07 9.38 -6.98
N PRO A 118 -14.62 8.56 -6.05
CA PRO A 118 -14.46 7.11 -6.09
C PRO A 118 -15.03 6.47 -7.36
N GLN A 119 -16.09 7.04 -7.95
CA GLN A 119 -16.66 6.52 -9.20
C GLN A 119 -15.73 6.76 -10.38
N ILE A 120 -15.09 7.94 -10.44
CA ILE A 120 -14.09 8.25 -11.46
C ILE A 120 -12.88 7.34 -11.28
N TRP A 121 -12.43 7.12 -10.03
CA TRP A 121 -11.30 6.23 -9.75
C TRP A 121 -11.54 4.79 -10.21
N GLU A 122 -12.71 4.22 -9.92
CA GLU A 122 -13.03 2.86 -10.36
C GLU A 122 -13.10 2.74 -11.88
N LYS A 123 -13.71 3.72 -12.56
CA LYS A 123 -13.70 3.78 -14.04
C LYS A 123 -12.28 3.89 -14.60
N THR A 124 -11.43 4.69 -13.95
CA THR A 124 -10.02 4.87 -14.34
C THR A 124 -9.26 3.55 -14.24
N LYS A 125 -9.38 2.84 -13.12
CA LYS A 125 -8.76 1.52 -12.95
C LYS A 125 -9.27 0.50 -13.98
N GLN A 126 -10.56 0.50 -14.28
CA GLN A 126 -11.13 -0.36 -15.33
C GLN A 126 -10.57 -0.03 -16.70
N GLY A 127 -10.45 1.27 -17.04
CA GLY A 127 -9.82 1.74 -18.28
C GLY A 127 -8.37 1.29 -18.39
N ALA A 128 -7.57 1.52 -17.35
CA ALA A 128 -6.16 1.14 -17.29
C ALA A 128 -5.97 -0.38 -17.48
N ARG A 129 -6.82 -1.19 -16.84
CA ARG A 129 -6.81 -2.66 -17.00
C ARG A 129 -7.10 -3.10 -18.44
N LYS A 130 -8.00 -2.41 -19.15
CA LYS A 130 -8.31 -2.71 -20.56
C LYS A 130 -7.14 -2.39 -21.49
N VAL A 131 -6.40 -1.32 -21.20
CA VAL A 131 -5.21 -0.90 -21.97
C VAL A 131 -3.99 -1.76 -21.62
N GLY A 132 -4.01 -2.44 -20.46
CA GLY A 132 -2.86 -3.21 -19.96
C GLY A 132 -1.71 -2.34 -19.44
N ALA A 133 -1.93 -1.03 -19.31
CA ALA A 133 -0.96 -0.07 -18.83
C ALA A 133 -1.41 0.49 -17.47
N LEU A 134 -0.53 0.40 -16.47
CA LEU A 134 -0.76 0.85 -15.10
C LEU A 134 0.21 1.97 -14.70
N SER A 135 0.75 2.74 -15.66
CA SER A 135 1.57 3.92 -15.38
C SER A 135 0.73 5.03 -14.75
N LEU A 136 1.37 5.84 -13.90
CA LEU A 136 0.70 6.95 -13.24
C LEU A 136 0.24 8.02 -14.24
N ASP A 137 0.97 8.19 -15.34
CA ASP A 137 0.58 9.09 -16.43
C ASP A 137 -0.68 8.60 -17.13
N VAL A 138 -0.72 7.32 -17.52
CA VAL A 138 -1.91 6.72 -18.13
C VAL A 138 -3.12 6.79 -17.19
N LEU A 139 -2.93 6.57 -15.89
CA LEU A 139 -4.01 6.73 -14.91
C LEU A 139 -4.50 8.18 -14.86
N SER A 140 -3.60 9.16 -14.88
CA SER A 140 -3.95 10.58 -14.92
C SER A 140 -4.70 10.95 -16.21
N ASP A 141 -4.21 10.49 -17.36
CA ASP A 141 -4.80 10.78 -18.67
C ASP A 141 -6.21 10.20 -18.79
N ILE A 142 -6.41 8.96 -18.33
CA ILE A 142 -7.73 8.33 -18.32
C ILE A 142 -8.68 9.09 -17.38
N ALA A 143 -8.23 9.47 -16.18
CA ALA A 143 -9.05 10.21 -15.23
C ALA A 143 -9.46 11.58 -15.79
N LYS A 144 -8.51 12.33 -16.36
CA LYS A 144 -8.76 13.62 -17.04
C LYS A 144 -9.71 13.45 -18.22
N GLY A 145 -9.56 12.39 -19.02
CA GLY A 145 -10.48 12.07 -20.12
C GLY A 145 -11.92 11.80 -19.65
N ILE A 146 -12.10 11.13 -18.50
CA ILE A 146 -13.42 10.92 -17.90
C ILE A 146 -14.03 12.25 -17.43
N ILE A 147 -13.22 13.10 -16.80
CA ILE A 147 -13.65 14.43 -16.33
C ILE A 147 -14.06 15.31 -17.51
N LYS A 148 -13.28 15.32 -18.61
CA LYS A 148 -13.60 16.05 -19.84
C LYS A 148 -14.98 15.68 -20.38
N LYS A 149 -15.31 14.38 -20.44
CA LYS A 149 -16.65 13.93 -20.84
C LYS A 149 -17.73 14.48 -19.91
N ARG A 150 -17.50 14.40 -18.59
CA ARG A 150 -18.44 14.92 -17.59
C ARG A 150 -18.62 16.44 -17.70
N ILE A 151 -17.57 17.19 -18.03
CA ILE A 151 -17.66 18.63 -18.26
C ILE A 151 -18.52 18.93 -19.49
N ALA A 152 -18.28 18.23 -20.60
CA ALA A 152 -19.09 18.41 -21.82
C ALA A 152 -20.57 18.10 -21.55
N ASP A 153 -20.86 17.02 -20.83
CA ASP A 153 -22.22 16.61 -20.47
C ASP A 153 -22.95 17.65 -19.59
N LEU A 154 -22.22 18.33 -18.69
CA LEU A 154 -22.82 19.28 -17.74
C LEU A 154 -22.88 20.72 -18.23
N SER A 155 -21.86 21.16 -18.98
CA SER A 155 -21.68 22.57 -19.36
C SER A 155 -21.99 22.85 -20.83
N GLY A 156 -22.08 21.82 -21.69
CA GLY A 156 -22.21 22.00 -23.14
C GLY A 156 -20.97 22.58 -23.81
N VAL A 157 -19.83 22.68 -23.09
CA VAL A 157 -18.55 23.18 -23.61
C VAL A 157 -17.58 22.02 -23.78
N GLU A 158 -16.99 21.91 -24.97
CA GLU A 158 -15.88 21.00 -25.23
C GLU A 158 -14.57 21.65 -24.76
N VAL A 159 -13.87 20.98 -23.84
CA VAL A 159 -12.60 21.48 -23.27
C VAL A 159 -11.44 20.66 -23.81
N GLU A 160 -10.41 21.31 -24.36
CA GLU A 160 -9.12 20.67 -24.72
C GLU A 160 -8.05 21.01 -23.68
N PHE A 161 -7.32 19.98 -23.23
CA PHE A 161 -6.18 20.08 -22.32
C PHE A 161 -4.97 19.47 -23.00
#